data_AF-A0A6J6CM97-F1
#
_entry.id   AF-A0A6J6CM97-F1
#
_cell.length_a   1.000
_cell.length_b   1.000
_cell.length_c   1.000
_cell.angle_alpha   90.00
_cell.angle_beta   90.00
_cell.angle_gamma   90.00
#
_symmetry.space_group_name_H-M   'P 1'
#
loop_
_entity.id
_entity.type
_entity.pdbx_description
1 polymer ?
#
loop_
_entity_poly.entity_id
_entity_poly.type
_entity_poly.pdbx_seq_one_letter_code
_entity_poly.pdbx_strand_id
1 'polypeptide(L)' 'MPSGTPAAAHLHVARTVVRRAERRTWAAIHGFGTGVNPLTAKYLNRCSDLLFVLARVANKEIGDQLWVPGANR' A
#
# COMPACT_ATOMS: atom_id res chain seq x y z
N MET A 1 8.93 10.16 1.78
CA MET A 1 7.82 10.60 0.91
C MET A 1 7.72 9.67 -0.29
N PRO A 2 6.55 9.54 -0.95
CA PRO A 2 6.46 8.89 -2.26
C PRO A 2 7.17 9.78 -3.29
N SER A 3 8.49 9.67 -3.34
CA SER A 3 9.38 10.39 -4.25
C SER A 3 10.46 9.44 -4.73
N GLY A 4 11.21 9.81 -5.76
CA GLY A 4 12.27 8.99 -6.35
C GLY A 4 11.95 8.64 -7.80
N THR A 5 12.04 7.36 -8.18
CA THR A 5 11.81 6.91 -9.55
C THR A 5 10.32 6.90 -9.92
N PRO A 6 9.96 7.05 -11.22
CA PRO A 6 8.58 6.87 -11.68
C PRO A 6 7.99 5.50 -11.27
N ALA A 7 8.83 4.45 -11.25
CA ALA A 7 8.44 3.12 -10.80
C ALA A 7 8.04 3.11 -9.31
N ALA A 8 8.85 3.71 -8.42
CA ALA A 8 8.51 3.79 -7.00
C ALA A 8 7.24 4.63 -6.75
N ALA A 9 7.06 5.73 -7.49
CA ALA A 9 5.85 6.54 -7.41
C ALA A 9 4.59 5.74 -7.79
N HIS A 10 4.62 4.99 -8.91
CA HIS A 10 3.51 4.13 -9.31
C HIS A 10 3.26 2.99 -8.31
N LEU A 11 4.30 2.42 -7.71
CA LEU A 11 4.15 1.40 -6.67
C LEU A 11 3.49 1.96 -5.39
N HIS A 12 3.82 3.20 -5.01
CA HIS A 12 3.12 3.88 -3.92
C HIS A 12 1.65 4.18 -4.26
N VAL A 13 1.34 4.59 -5.49
CA VAL A 13 -0.05 4.76 -5.94
C VAL A 13 -0.80 3.43 -5.88
N ALA A 14 -0.24 2.35 -6.44
CA ALA A 14 -0.80 1.01 -6.40
C ALA A 14 -1.06 0.56 -4.94
N ARG A 15 -0.13 0.82 -4.01
CA ARG A 15 -0.31 0.53 -2.58
C ARG A 15 -1.54 1.23 -2.02
N THR A 16 -1.78 2.51 -2.32
CA THR A 16 -2.97 3.21 -1.82
C THR A 16 -4.28 2.64 -2.39
N VAL A 17 -4.27 2.21 -3.66
CA VAL A 17 -5.39 1.54 -4.31
C VAL A 17 -5.68 0.20 -3.65
N VAL A 18 -4.66 -0.63 -3.39
CA VAL A 18 -4.81 -1.92 -2.71
C VAL A 18 -5.37 -1.74 -1.30
N ARG A 19 -4.89 -0.76 -0.53
CA ARG A 19 -5.44 -0.46 0.81
C ARG A 19 -6.90 0.01 0.75
N ARG A 20 -7.30 0.72 -0.31
CA ARG A 20 -8.70 1.09 -0.54
C ARG A 20 -9.56 -0.12 -0.88
N ALA A 21 -9.04 -1.04 -1.70
CA ALA A 21 -9.70 -2.30 -2.02
C ALA A 21 -9.89 -3.16 -0.75
N GLU A 22 -8.85 -3.27 0.09
CA GLU A 22 -8.89 -4.01 1.36
C GLU A 22 -10.03 -3.54 2.27
N ARG A 23 -10.18 -2.22 2.46
CA ARG A 23 -11.28 -1.65 3.27
C ARG A 23 -12.65 -1.98 2.69
N ARG A 24 -12.81 -1.97 1.36
CA ARG A 24 -14.05 -2.35 0.69
C ARG A 24 -14.34 -3.84 0.84
N THR A 25 -13.32 -4.69 0.77
CA THR A 25 -13.46 -6.13 1.01
C THR A 25 -13.89 -6.40 2.45
N TRP A 26 -13.30 -5.72 3.43
CA TRP A 26 -13.76 -5.81 4.81
C TRP A 26 -15.22 -5.36 4.97
N ALA A 27 -15.61 -4.24 4.37
CA ALA A 27 -17.02 -3.82 4.39
C ALA A 27 -17.96 -4.87 3.78
N ALA A 28 -17.56 -5.51 2.68
CA ALA A 28 -18.32 -6.59 2.07
C ALA A 28 -18.40 -7.84 2.97
N ILE A 29 -17.31 -8.25 3.61
CA ILE A 29 -17.31 -9.38 4.56
C ILE A 29 -18.30 -9.12 5.70
N HIS A 30 -18.30 -7.90 6.27
CA HIS A 30 -19.24 -7.54 7.34
C HIS A 30 -20.69 -7.47 6.86
N GLY A 31 -20.94 -7.00 5.63
CA GLY A 31 -22.30 -6.85 5.08
C GLY A 31 -22.94 -8.15 4.59
N PHE A 32 -22.15 -9.10 4.07
CA PHE A 32 -22.64 -10.32 3.43
C PHE A 32 -22.34 -11.61 4.22
N GLY A 33 -21.70 -11.51 5.39
CA GLY A 33 -21.40 -12.66 6.24
C GLY A 33 -20.50 -13.68 5.57
N THR A 34 -20.96 -14.93 5.46
CA THR A 34 -20.18 -16.07 4.88
C THR A 34 -20.08 -16.04 3.36
N GLY A 35 -20.79 -15.13 2.68
CA GLY A 35 -20.76 -15.03 1.21
C GLY A 35 -19.44 -14.49 0.63
N VAL A 36 -18.53 -13.98 1.47
CA VAL A 36 -17.25 -13.38 1.03
C VAL A 36 -16.08 -14.04 1.75
N ASN A 37 -15.09 -14.49 0.97
CA ASN A 37 -13.92 -15.17 1.51
C ASN A 37 -13.00 -14.19 2.29
N PRO A 38 -12.77 -14.40 3.61
CA PRO A 38 -11.91 -13.53 4.41
C PRO A 38 -10.43 -13.59 4.01
N LEU A 39 -9.99 -14.63 3.30
CA LEU A 39 -8.62 -14.74 2.80
C LEU A 39 -8.30 -13.63 1.78
N THR A 40 -9.29 -13.14 1.04
CA THR A 40 -9.11 -12.03 0.09
C THR A 40 -8.66 -10.76 0.79
N ALA A 41 -9.25 -10.41 1.94
CA ALA A 41 -8.84 -9.24 2.71
C ALA A 41 -7.41 -9.42 3.28
N LYS A 42 -7.09 -10.62 3.78
CA LYS A 42 -5.74 -10.95 4.27
C LYS A 42 -4.69 -10.86 3.16
N TYR A 43 -5.02 -11.33 1.96
CA TYR A 43 -4.15 -11.22 0.78
C TYR A 43 -3.88 -9.76 0.42
N LEU A 44 -4.93 -8.92 0.34
CA LEU A 44 -4.78 -7.49 0.03
C LEU A 44 -3.91 -6.76 1.06
N ASN A 45 -4.04 -7.11 2.34
CA ASN A 45 -3.19 -6.58 3.39
C ASN A 45 -1.69 -6.87 3.12
N ARG A 46 -1.34 -8.15 2.85
CA ARG A 46 0.05 -8.55 2.52
C ARG A 46 0.53 -7.99 1.18
N CYS A 47 -0.34 -7.89 0.19
CA CYS A 47 -0.04 -7.26 -1.09
C CYS A 47 0.37 -5.79 -0.90
N SER A 48 -0.32 -5.06 0.00
CA SER A 48 0.03 -3.67 0.28
C SER A 48 1.43 -3.52 0.89
N ASP A 49 1.86 -4.49 1.72
CA ASP A 49 3.20 -4.53 2.31
C ASP A 49 4.27 -4.85 1.26
N LEU A 50 4.00 -5.83 0.38
CA LEU A 50 4.89 -6.14 -0.73
C LEU A 50 5.10 -4.93 -1.64
N LEU A 51 4.04 -4.19 -1.97
CA LEU A 51 4.15 -2.98 -2.80
C LEU A 51 5.01 -1.88 -2.15
N PHE A 52 5.02 -1.79 -0.81
CA PHE A 52 5.92 -0.88 -0.12
C PHE A 52 7.38 -1.32 -0.20
N VAL A 53 7.64 -2.62 0.00
CA VAL A 53 9.00 -3.16 -0.15
C VAL A 53 9.50 -2.96 -1.58
N LEU A 54 8.66 -3.26 -2.59
CA LEU A 54 8.99 -3.05 -3.99
C LEU A 54 9.25 -1.58 -4.32
N ALA A 55 8.48 -0.65 -3.75
CA ALA A 55 8.71 0.79 -3.96
C ALA A 55 10.10 1.21 -3.45
N ARG A 56 10.52 0.72 -2.28
CA ARG A 56 11.86 0.98 -1.72
C ARG A 56 12.97 0.34 -2.55
N VAL A 57 12.74 -0.88 -3.05
CA VAL A 57 13.69 -1.55 -3.95
C VAL A 57 13.84 -0.77 -5.26
N ALA A 58 12.74 -0.28 -5.82
CA ALA A 58 12.75 0.56 -7.03
C ALA A 58 13.42 1.93 -6.83
N ASN A 59 13.61 2.36 -5.58
CA ASN A 59 14.33 3.56 -5.20
C ASN A 59 15.75 3.30 -4.70
N LYS A 60 16.24 2.06 -4.71
CA LYS A 60 17.51 1.68 -4.08
C LYS A 60 18.71 2.51 -4.56
N GLU A 61 18.73 2.89 -5.83
CA GLU A 61 19.83 3.66 -6.43
C GLU A 61 19.80 5.15 -6.08
N ILE A 62 18.60 5.72 -5.90
CA ILE A 62 18.41 7.17 -5.64
C ILE A 62 18.31 7.45 -4.13
N GLY A 63 17.91 6.44 -3.35
CA GLY A 63 17.61 6.56 -1.93
C GLY A 63 16.18 7.06 -1.66
N ASP A 64 15.64 6.67 -0.51
CA ASP A 64 14.33 7.12 -0.04
C ASP A 64 14.45 8.45 0.73
N GLN A 65 13.59 9.41 0.42
CA GLN A 65 13.45 10.62 1.22
C GLN A 65 12.70 10.29 2.52
N LEU A 66 13.41 10.30 3.65
CA LEU A 66 12.81 10.04 4.96
C LEU A 66 11.97 11.24 5.40
N TRP A 67 10.83 10.94 6.02
CA TRP A 67 10.00 11.97 6.62
C TRP A 67 10.67 12.48 7.90
N VAL A 68 10.86 13.80 8.00
CA VAL A 68 11.41 14.47 9.19
C VAL A 68 10.27 15.15 9.95
N PRO A 69 9.92 14.68 11.16
CA PRO A 69 8.88 15.31 11.98
C PRO A 69 9.25 16.77 12.30
N GLY A 70 8.34 17.71 12.05
CA GLY A 70 8.50 19.11 12.47
C GLY A 70 9.40 19.98 11.59
N ALA A 71 9.85 19.51 10.42
CA ALA A 71 10.75 20.26 9.54
C ALA A 71 10.15 21.55 8.91
N ASN A 72 8.82 21.72 8.93
CA ASN A 72 8.10 22.89 8.41
C ASN A 72 7.31 23.60 9.52
N ARG A 73 7.89 23.79 10.71
CA ARG A 73 7.23 24.56 11.78
C ARG A 73 7.59 26.03 11.71
#